data_AF-A0A7X1E3K5-F1
#
_entry.id   AF-A0A7X1E3K5-F1
#
_cell.length_a   1.000
_cell.length_b   1.000
_cell.length_c   1.000
_cell.angle_alpha   90.00
_cell.angle_beta   90.00
_cell.angle_gamma   90.00
#
_symmetry.space_group_name_H-M   'P 1'
#
loop_
_entity.id
_entity.type
_entity.pdbx_description
1 polymer ?
#
loop_
_entity_poly.entity_id
_entity_poly.type
_entity_poly.pdbx_seq_one_letter_code
_entity_poly.pdbx_strand_id
1 'polypeptide(L)'
;MSEELFSEKDRESLIGWMEQRGGNREQAEFAARQLMKRAAIMAEKEGIAPIEAMGKLLQKVADAERLVAENMGADFVGDSPNSPENRS
;
A
#
# COMPACT_ATOMS: atom_id res chain seq x y z
N MET A 1 8.16 8.20 23.95
CA MET A 1 8.38 8.57 22.54
C MET A 1 7.36 9.65 22.21
N SER A 2 7.77 10.91 22.33
CA SER A 2 6.87 12.07 22.39
C SER A 2 6.43 12.52 21.00
N GLU A 3 5.11 12.53 20.82
CA GLU A 3 4.30 13.51 20.10
C GLU A 3 4.90 14.12 18.82
N GLU A 4 4.46 13.50 17.70
CA GLU A 4 4.31 14.05 16.35
C GLU A 4 5.57 14.24 15.49
N LEU A 5 6.32 13.14 15.29
CA LEU A 5 7.31 12.99 14.21
C LEU A 5 6.73 13.19 12.79
N PHE A 6 5.41 13.23 12.68
CA PHE A 6 4.66 13.49 11.45
C PHE A 6 3.61 14.55 11.76
N SER A 7 3.45 15.51 10.85
CA SER A 7 2.44 16.56 11.00
C SER A 7 1.02 15.99 10.86
N GLU A 8 0.03 16.72 11.34
CA GLU A 8 -1.39 16.43 11.08
C GLU A 8 -1.67 16.31 9.57
N LYS A 9 -1.05 17.18 8.76
CA LYS A 9 -1.18 17.12 7.29
C LYS A 9 -0.61 15.84 6.69
N ASP A 10 0.53 15.35 7.19
CA ASP A 10 1.10 14.07 6.76
C ASP A 10 0.18 12.91 7.12
N ARG A 11 -0.46 13.00 8.29
CA ARG A 11 -1.43 12.01 8.75
C ARG A 11 -2.67 11.96 7.89
N GLU A 12 -3.30 13.11 7.65
CA GLU A 12 -4.50 13.18 6.80
C GLU A 12 -4.19 12.77 5.36
N SER A 13 -3.03 13.14 4.83
CA SER A 13 -2.61 12.71 3.49
C SER A 13 -2.44 11.19 3.41
N LEU A 14 -1.87 10.57 4.44
CA LEU A 14 -1.69 9.12 4.51
C LEU A 14 -3.04 8.39 4.68
N ILE A 15 -3.95 8.91 5.50
CA ILE A 15 -5.30 8.37 5.67
C ILE A 15 -6.03 8.38 4.33
N GLY A 16 -6.06 9.52 3.63
CA GLY A 16 -6.71 9.62 2.33
C GLY A 16 -6.12 8.67 1.28
N TRP A 17 -4.79 8.48 1.29
CA TRP A 17 -4.13 7.50 0.42
C TRP A 17 -4.55 6.04 0.73
N MET A 18 -4.84 5.71 1.99
CA MET A 18 -5.33 4.38 2.40
C MET A 18 -6.82 4.18 2.10
N GLU A 19 -7.65 5.20 2.25
CA GLU A 19 -9.07 5.15 1.88
C GLU A 19 -9.25 4.83 0.38
N GLN A 20 -8.41 5.42 -0.47
CA GLN A 20 -8.40 5.15 -1.92
C GLN A 20 -8.12 3.67 -2.28
N ARG A 21 -7.55 2.89 -1.35
CA ARG A 21 -7.22 1.46 -1.54
C ARG A 21 -8.30 0.51 -1.01
N GLY A 22 -9.46 1.02 -0.63
CA GLY A 22 -10.65 0.20 -0.33
C GLY A 22 -10.90 -0.07 1.15
N GLY A 23 -10.29 0.69 2.06
CA GLY A 23 -10.64 0.68 3.49
C GLY A 23 -11.63 1.79 3.86
N ASN A 24 -12.39 1.60 4.94
CA ASN A 24 -13.15 2.71 5.55
C ASN A 24 -12.22 3.62 6.37
N ARG A 25 -12.70 4.80 6.77
CA ARG A 25 -11.88 5.79 7.47
C ARG A 25 -11.23 5.26 8.75
N GLU A 26 -11.96 4.50 9.56
CA GLU A 26 -11.42 3.93 10.80
C GLU A 26 -10.26 2.97 10.54
N GLN A 27 -10.40 2.12 9.52
CA GLN A 27 -9.35 1.20 9.08
C GLN A 27 -8.13 1.96 8.53
N ALA A 28 -8.36 3.00 7.74
CA ALA A 28 -7.32 3.86 7.19
C ALA A 28 -6.55 4.61 8.29
N GLU A 29 -7.25 5.17 9.27
CA GLU A 29 -6.66 5.83 10.44
C GLU A 29 -5.80 4.87 11.26
N PHE A 30 -6.31 3.67 11.53
CA PHE A 30 -5.56 2.66 12.26
C PHE A 30 -4.29 2.25 11.49
N ALA A 31 -4.43 1.95 10.20
CA ALA A 31 -3.30 1.54 9.35
C ALA A 31 -2.26 2.67 9.22
N ALA A 32 -2.69 3.93 9.06
CA ALA A 32 -1.81 5.09 8.98
C ALA A 32 -0.98 5.24 10.26
N ARG A 33 -1.62 5.10 11.44
CA ARG A 33 -0.91 5.13 12.74
C ARG A 33 0.12 4.01 12.85
N GLN A 34 -0.22 2.79 12.43
CA GLN A 34 0.73 1.67 12.45
C GLN A 34 1.90 1.89 11.50
N LEU A 35 1.65 2.43 10.31
CA LEU A 35 2.70 2.71 9.33
C LEU A 35 3.64 3.82 9.82
N MET A 36 3.09 4.91 10.38
CA MET A 36 3.87 5.99 10.99
C MET A 36 4.74 5.50 12.14
N LYS A 37 4.21 4.61 12.99
CA LYS A 37 4.99 3.98 14.07
C LYS A 37 6.16 3.16 13.51
N ARG A 38 5.94 2.40 12.44
CA ARG A 38 7.01 1.64 11.77
C ARG A 38 8.06 2.55 11.13
N ALA A 39 7.62 3.65 10.50
CA ALA A 39 8.51 4.65 9.91
C ALA A 39 9.40 5.30 10.98
N ALA A 40 8.83 5.64 12.14
CA ALA A 40 9.60 6.18 13.27
C ALA A 40 10.68 5.21 13.77
N ILE A 41 10.33 3.93 13.93
CA ILE A 41 11.28 2.89 14.36
C ILE A 41 12.39 2.69 13.32
N MET A 42 12.04 2.69 12.02
CA MET A 42 13.00 2.57 10.93
C MET A 42 13.94 3.78 10.88
N ALA A 43 13.39 4.99 11.03
CA ALA A 43 14.15 6.23 11.05
C ALA A 43 15.21 6.23 12.16
N GLU A 44 14.82 5.83 13.37
CA GLU A 44 15.74 5.69 14.51
C GLU A 44 16.83 4.64 14.24
N LYS A 45 16.45 3.47 13.70
CA LYS A 45 17.39 2.38 13.42
C LYS A 45 18.39 2.70 12.32
N GLU A 46 17.95 3.40 11.27
CA GLU A 46 18.75 3.71 10.08
C GLU A 46 19.42 5.08 10.16
N GLY A 47 19.10 5.90 11.15
CA GLY A 47 19.64 7.26 11.28
C GLY A 47 19.18 8.22 10.19
N ILE A 48 17.94 8.05 9.69
CA ILE A 48 17.34 8.87 8.61
C ILE A 48 16.14 9.65 9.12
N ALA A 49 15.63 10.61 8.35
CA ALA A 49 14.44 11.35 8.73
C ALA A 49 13.18 10.45 8.70
N PRO A 50 12.18 10.65 9.59
CA PRO A 50 10.92 9.91 9.59
C PRO A 50 10.19 9.89 8.24
N ILE A 51 10.22 11.01 7.51
CA ILE A 51 9.61 11.12 6.19
C ILE A 51 10.34 10.28 5.12
N GLU A 52 11.66 10.17 5.21
CA GLU A 52 12.45 9.32 4.31
C GLU A 52 12.17 7.83 4.60
N ALA A 53 12.11 7.46 5.88
CA ALA A 53 11.71 6.12 6.29
C ALA A 53 10.28 5.76 5.82
N MET A 54 9.35 6.72 5.90
CA MET A 54 8.00 6.57 5.36
C MET A 54 8.03 6.33 3.85
N GLY A 55 8.80 7.13 3.09
CA GLY A 55 8.97 6.93 1.64
C GLY A 55 9.49 5.53 1.30
N LYS A 56 10.49 5.03 2.03
CA LYS A 56 11.00 3.66 1.87
C LYS A 56 9.94 2.59 2.15
N LEU A 57 9.10 2.78 3.17
CA LEU A 57 8.02 1.86 3.49
C LEU A 57 6.93 1.85 2.41
N LEU A 58 6.52 3.02 1.92
CA LEU A 58 5.54 3.14 0.85
C LEU A 58 6.04 2.54 -0.46
N GLN A 59 7.33 2.70 -0.79
CA GLN A 59 7.92 2.04 -1.94
C GLN A 59 7.83 0.52 -1.84
N LYS A 60 8.13 -0.06 -0.66
CA LYS A 60 7.99 -1.51 -0.44
C LYS A 60 6.56 -2.00 -0.62
N VAL A 61 5.56 -1.20 -0.23
CA VAL A 61 4.15 -1.53 -0.47
C VAL A 61 3.84 -1.50 -1.96
N ALA A 62 4.26 -0.47 -2.68
CA ALA A 62 4.05 -0.37 -4.13
C ALA A 62 4.74 -1.52 -4.90
N ASP A 63 5.95 -1.92 -4.49
CA ASP A 63 6.65 -3.05 -5.07
C ASP A 63 5.91 -4.38 -4.82
N ALA A 64 5.36 -4.56 -3.61
CA ALA A 64 4.54 -5.72 -3.29
C ALA A 64 3.23 -5.75 -4.08
N GLU A 65 2.54 -4.61 -4.21
CA GLU A 65 1.34 -4.46 -5.04
C GLU A 65 1.63 -4.83 -6.51
N ARG A 66 2.76 -4.35 -7.04
CA ARG A 66 3.21 -4.68 -8.40
C ARG A 66 3.47 -6.18 -8.56
N LEU A 67 4.19 -6.80 -7.62
CA LEU A 67 4.46 -8.24 -7.67
C LEU A 67 3.16 -9.07 -7.59
N VAL A 68 2.18 -8.66 -6.79
CA VAL A 68 0.88 -9.34 -6.74
C VAL A 68 0.14 -9.19 -8.06
N ALA A 69 0.14 -7.99 -8.66
CA ALA A 69 -0.48 -7.75 -9.96
C ALA A 69 0.20 -8.54 -11.09
N GLU A 70 1.53 -8.62 -11.10
CA GLU A 70 2.31 -9.41 -12.05
C GLU A 70 2.01 -10.93 -11.92
N ASN A 71 1.89 -11.43 -10.68
CA ASN A 71 1.57 -12.85 -10.44
C ASN A 71 0.10 -13.19 -10.71
N MET A 72 -0.85 -12.28 -10.43
CA MET A 72 -2.27 -12.49 -10.72
C MET A 72 -2.62 -12.26 -12.20
N GLY A 73 -1.87 -11.41 -12.90
CA GLY A 73 -2.02 -11.18 -14.34
C GLY A 73 -1.53 -12.32 -15.22
N ALA A 74 -0.72 -13.24 -14.68
CA ALA A 74 -0.20 -14.41 -15.40
C ALA A 74 -1.21 -15.57 -15.50
N ASP A 75 -2.26 -15.60 -14.68
CA ASP A 75 -3.25 -16.71 -14.65
C ASP A 75 -4.52 -16.45 -15.50
N PHE A 76 -4.63 -15.32 -16.22
CA PHE A 76 -5.83 -14.96 -16.99
C PHE A 76 -5.63 -14.80 -18.51
N VAL A 77 -4.61 -15.45 -19.09
CA VAL A 77 -4.47 -15.54 -20.56
C VAL A 77 -4.15 -16.98 -20.96
N GLY A 78 -5.15 -17.87 -20.89
CA GLY A 78 -4.94 -19.22 -21.40
C GLY A 78 -5.99 -20.28 -21.09
N ASP A 79 -7.29 -20.02 -21.34
CA ASP A 79 -8.12 -21.01 -22.03
C ASP A 79 -9.41 -20.35 -22.55
N SER A 80 -9.49 -20.12 -23.85
CA SER A 80 -10.77 -19.95 -24.54
C SER A 80 -11.13 -21.31 -25.13
N PRO A 81 -11.97 -22.13 -24.48
CA PRO A 81 -12.57 -23.25 -25.18
C PRO A 81 -13.76 -22.72 -26.00
N ASN A 82 -13.49 -22.55 -27.30
CA ASN A 82 -14.44 -22.62 -28.43
C ASN A 82 -15.84 -21.99 -28.27
N SER A 83 -16.03 -20.87 -28.98
CA SER A 83 -17.35 -20.40 -29.46
C SER A 83 -18.04 -21.44 -30.37
N PRO A 84 -19.38 -21.38 -30.47
CA PRO A 84 -20.23 -22.56 -30.62
C PRO A 84 -20.27 -23.15 -32.04
N GLU A 85 -20.45 -24.47 -32.11
CA GLU A 85 -20.73 -25.24 -33.34
C GLU A 85 -21.86 -24.60 -34.15
N ASN A 86 -21.53 -24.15 -35.34
CA ASN A 86 -22.48 -23.81 -36.39
C ASN A 86 -23.07 -25.11 -36.94
N ARG A 87 -24.31 -25.46 -36.59
CA ARG A 87 -25.08 -26.53 -37.23
C ARG A 87 -26.19 -25.90 -38.08
N SER A 88 -25.94 -25.87 -39.39
CA SER A 88 -26.96 -25.75 -40.44
C SER A 88 -27.41 -27.14 -40.88
#